data_AF-A0A7J3Z9F3-F1
#
_entry.id   AF-A0A7J3Z9F3-F1
#
_cell.length_a   1.000
_cell.length_b   1.000
_cell.length_c   1.000
_cell.angle_alpha   90.00
_cell.angle_beta   90.00
_cell.angle_gamma   90.00
#
_symmetry.space_group_name_H-M   'P 1'
#
loop_
_entity.id
_entity.type
_entity.pdbx_description
1 polymer ?
#
loop_
_entity_poly.entity_id
_entity_poly.type
_entity_poly.pdbx_seq_one_letter_code
_entity_poly.pdbx_strand_id
1 'polypeptide(L)'
;MTIYLILVSGYLARRAMKPESIVTEAPKIAKDIERVSKVKSKKKADVLSLRYRRLRGRVFRISMLTATIPIILMLLIMVYSLAIFGESGLIAPSNCSLPPPIDVEINISGGARCYTYIIWVVFFAYLMVMPLYNRISGVDLLRGLGERR
;
A
#
# COMPACT_ATOMS: atom_id res chain seq x y z
N MET A 1 -0.62 -18.65 4.62
CA MET A 1 -0.99 -17.70 5.71
C MET A 1 -0.74 -16.24 5.35
N THR A 2 0.40 -15.87 4.76
CA THR A 2 0.78 -14.48 4.44
C THR A 2 -0.22 -13.74 3.53
N ILE A 3 -0.74 -14.40 2.49
CA ILE A 3 -1.74 -13.80 1.58
C ILE A 3 -3.02 -13.41 2.33
N TYR A 4 -3.52 -14.28 3.23
CA TYR A 4 -4.72 -13.98 4.02
C TYR A 4 -4.51 -12.76 4.93
N LEU A 5 -3.34 -12.62 5.54
CA LEU A 5 -3.02 -11.44 6.36
C LEU A 5 -3.01 -10.15 5.54
N ILE A 6 -2.50 -10.20 4.30
CA ILE A 6 -2.53 -9.05 3.36
C ILE A 6 -3.98 -8.69 2.98
N LEU A 7 -4.84 -9.69 2.74
CA LEU A 7 -6.24 -9.45 2.38
C LEU A 7 -7.04 -8.90 3.54
N VAL A 8 -6.84 -9.44 4.75
CA VAL A 8 -7.48 -8.95 5.99
C VAL A 8 -7.02 -7.53 6.30
N SER A 9 -5.73 -7.21 6.13
CA SER A 9 -5.23 -5.85 6.32
C SER A 9 -5.84 -4.88 5.29
N GLY A 10 -6.00 -5.30 4.04
CA GLY A 10 -6.71 -4.53 3.01
C GLY A 10 -8.18 -4.26 3.36
N TYR A 11 -8.88 -5.25 3.91
CA TYR A 11 -10.26 -5.10 4.38
C TYR A 11 -10.36 -4.14 5.57
N LEU A 12 -9.47 -4.28 6.57
CA LEU A 12 -9.41 -3.38 7.71
C LEU A 12 -9.06 -1.95 7.29
N ALA A 13 -8.12 -1.79 6.36
CA ALA A 13 -7.77 -0.50 5.78
C ALA A 13 -8.98 0.17 5.11
N ARG A 14 -9.75 -0.57 4.30
CA ARG A 14 -10.99 -0.05 3.71
C ARG A 14 -11.99 0.41 4.76
N ARG A 15 -12.20 -0.39 5.81
CA ARG A 15 -13.15 -0.07 6.88
C ARG A 15 -12.73 1.17 7.68
N ALA A 16 -11.43 1.35 7.91
CA ALA A 16 -10.89 2.50 8.62
C ALA A 16 -10.89 3.77 7.76
N MET A 17 -10.53 3.65 6.48
CA MET A 17 -10.33 4.78 5.56
C MET A 17 -11.62 5.25 4.87
N LYS A 18 -12.59 4.35 4.68
CA LYS A 18 -13.88 4.61 4.00
C LYS A 18 -13.73 5.39 2.69
N PRO A 19 -12.93 4.89 1.73
CA PRO A 19 -12.65 5.61 0.48
C PRO A 19 -13.91 5.97 -0.31
N GLU A 20 -15.02 5.24 -0.15
CA GLU A 20 -16.29 5.50 -0.82
C GLU A 20 -16.91 6.86 -0.43
N SER A 21 -16.74 7.28 0.83
CA SER A 21 -17.19 8.59 1.31
C SER A 21 -16.43 9.72 0.59
N ILE A 22 -15.13 9.55 0.38
CA ILE A 22 -14.30 10.56 -0.30
C ILE A 22 -14.69 10.65 -1.78
N VAL A 23 -14.95 9.52 -2.43
CA VAL A 23 -15.38 9.45 -3.84
C VAL A 23 -16.72 10.15 -4.05
N THR A 24 -17.62 10.10 -3.08
CA THR A 24 -18.92 10.78 -3.17
C THR A 24 -18.87 12.26 -2.77
N GLU A 25 -17.96 12.65 -1.86
CA GLU A 25 -17.78 14.04 -1.40
C GLU A 25 -16.96 14.89 -2.38
N ALA A 26 -15.90 14.34 -2.97
CA ALA A 26 -14.97 15.05 -3.85
C ALA A 26 -15.63 15.76 -5.06
N PRO A 27 -16.51 15.11 -5.86
CA PRO A 27 -17.15 15.77 -7.00
C PRO A 27 -18.16 16.85 -6.57
N LYS A 28 -18.79 16.69 -5.41
CA LYS A 28 -19.70 17.71 -4.84
C LYS A 28 -18.93 18.97 -4.46
N ILE A 29 -17.79 18.80 -3.78
CA ILE A 29 -16.91 19.91 -3.42
C ILE A 29 -16.35 20.59 -4.67
N ALA A 30 -15.96 19.84 -5.71
CA ALA A 30 -15.51 20.41 -6.99
C ALA A 30 -16.60 21.29 -7.65
N LYS A 31 -17.85 20.80 -7.71
CA LYS A 31 -18.99 21.59 -8.24
C LYS A 31 -19.29 22.83 -7.39
N ASP A 32 -19.17 22.72 -6.07
CA ASP A 32 -19.37 23.84 -5.17
C ASP A 32 -18.26 24.90 -5.32
N ILE A 33 -17.01 24.50 -5.53
CA ILE A 33 -15.90 25.42 -5.86
C ILE A 33 -16.20 26.18 -7.15
N GLU A 34 -16.68 25.49 -8.19
CA GLU A 34 -17.01 26.11 -9.48
C GLU A 34 -18.19 27.10 -9.39
N ARG A 35 -19.16 26.82 -8.51
CA ARG A 35 -20.28 27.74 -8.26
C ARG A 35 -19.85 28.95 -7.44
N VAL A 36 -18.98 28.75 -6.45
CA VAL A 36 -18.51 29.84 -5.58
C VAL A 36 -17.46 30.71 -6.26
N SER A 37 -16.69 30.20 -7.21
CA SER A 37 -15.82 31.05 -8.04
C SER A 37 -16.64 32.06 -8.86
N LYS A 38 -17.87 31.70 -9.25
CA LYS A 38 -18.82 32.60 -9.96
C LYS A 38 -19.50 33.59 -9.02
N VAL A 39 -19.74 33.23 -7.76
CA VAL A 39 -20.41 34.08 -6.75
C VAL A 39 -19.36 34.63 -5.78
N LYS A 40 -18.90 35.89 -5.98
CA LYS A 40 -17.83 36.63 -5.25
C LYS A 40 -17.96 36.76 -3.70
N SER A 41 -18.64 35.84 -3.02
CA SER A 41 -18.79 35.82 -1.56
C SER A 41 -17.56 35.23 -0.88
N LYS A 42 -16.74 36.09 -0.25
CA LYS A 42 -15.54 35.68 0.51
C LYS A 42 -15.83 34.64 1.61
N LYS A 43 -16.95 34.77 2.33
CA LYS A 43 -17.34 33.80 3.39
C LYS A 43 -17.60 32.39 2.85
N LYS A 44 -18.24 32.28 1.68
CA LYS A 44 -18.51 30.98 1.06
C LYS A 44 -17.21 30.34 0.53
N ALA A 45 -16.32 31.15 -0.03
CA ALA A 45 -15.00 30.68 -0.47
C ALA A 45 -14.17 30.12 0.69
N ASP A 46 -14.23 30.76 1.86
CA ASP A 46 -13.45 30.34 3.02
C ASP A 46 -13.96 29.03 3.66
N VAL A 47 -15.28 28.85 3.75
CA VAL A 47 -15.86 27.58 4.21
C VAL A 47 -15.51 26.42 3.25
N LEU A 48 -15.48 26.69 1.94
CA LEU A 48 -15.10 25.72 0.92
C LEU A 48 -13.61 25.38 0.95
N SER A 49 -12.74 26.37 1.16
CA SER A 49 -11.30 26.16 1.31
C SER A 49 -10.99 25.23 2.49
N LEU A 50 -11.70 25.41 3.61
CA LEU A 50 -11.60 24.53 4.79
C LEU A 50 -12.07 23.11 4.50
N ARG A 51 -13.20 22.94 3.80
CA ARG A 51 -13.69 21.61 3.39
C ARG A 51 -12.71 20.91 2.45
N TYR A 52 -12.18 21.63 1.46
CA TYR A 52 -11.16 21.10 0.55
C TYR A 52 -9.88 20.70 1.28
N ARG A 53 -9.39 21.53 2.21
CA ARG A 53 -8.20 21.23 3.01
C ARG A 53 -8.38 19.96 3.86
N ARG A 54 -9.57 19.77 4.45
CA ARG A 54 -9.90 18.53 5.19
C ARG A 54 -9.93 17.32 4.26
N LEU A 55 -10.55 17.42 3.09
CA LEU A 55 -10.61 16.32 2.12
C LEU A 55 -9.20 15.95 1.62
N ARG A 56 -8.39 16.95 1.25
CA ARG A 56 -6.98 16.75 0.85
C ARG A 56 -6.16 16.06 1.94
N GLY A 57 -6.35 16.46 3.20
CA GLY A 57 -5.69 15.83 4.35
C GLY A 57 -6.09 14.37 4.54
N ARG A 58 -7.37 14.02 4.33
CA ARG A 58 -7.85 12.62 4.37
C ARG A 58 -7.22 11.78 3.25
N VAL A 59 -7.23 12.29 2.01
CA VAL A 59 -6.62 11.61 0.86
C VAL A 59 -5.13 11.38 1.10
N PHE A 60 -4.40 12.40 1.54
CA PHE A 60 -2.97 12.27 1.85
C PHE A 60 -2.71 11.19 2.92
N ARG A 61 -3.50 11.16 3.99
CA ARG A 61 -3.37 10.14 5.04
C ARG A 61 -3.59 8.72 4.50
N ILE A 62 -4.58 8.54 3.64
CA ILE A 62 -4.86 7.25 2.99
C ILE A 62 -3.71 6.82 2.09
N SER A 63 -3.21 7.72 1.25
CA SER A 63 -2.04 7.46 0.39
C SER A 63 -0.80 7.10 1.21
N MET A 64 -0.57 7.79 2.34
CA MET A 64 0.56 7.49 3.21
C MET A 64 0.40 6.11 3.86
N LEU A 65 -0.78 5.77 4.39
CA LEU A 65 -1.04 4.47 5.01
C LEU A 65 -0.94 3.31 4.02
N THR A 66 -1.43 3.50 2.80
CA THR A 66 -1.36 2.46 1.75
C THR A 66 0.07 2.20 1.29
N ALA A 67 0.95 3.19 1.36
CA ALA A 67 2.39 3.01 1.12
C ALA A 67 3.14 2.38 2.32
N THR A 68 2.75 2.69 3.56
CA THR A 68 3.47 2.23 4.76
C THR A 68 3.07 0.84 5.25
N ILE A 69 1.78 0.46 5.12
CA ILE A 69 1.27 -0.85 5.58
C ILE A 69 2.07 -2.03 4.98
N PRO A 70 2.37 -2.07 3.67
CA PRO A 70 3.17 -3.16 3.09
C PRO A 70 4.57 -3.28 3.69
N ILE A 71 5.22 -2.15 3.97
CA ILE A 71 6.57 -2.10 4.53
C ILE A 71 6.55 -2.65 5.96
N ILE A 72 5.58 -2.21 6.78
CA ILE A 72 5.41 -2.70 8.14
C ILE A 72 5.14 -4.22 8.13
N LEU A 73 4.31 -4.69 7.20
CA LEU A 73 4.02 -6.12 7.07
C LEU A 73 5.26 -6.93 6.67
N MET A 74 6.09 -6.42 5.74
CA MET A 74 7.37 -7.04 5.38
C MET A 74 8.29 -7.17 6.60
N LEU A 75 8.42 -6.09 7.40
CA LEU A 75 9.23 -6.11 8.62
C LEU A 75 8.69 -7.12 9.64
N LEU A 76 7.38 -7.17 9.86
CA LEU A 76 6.77 -8.13 10.78
C LEU A 76 7.01 -9.57 10.35
N ILE A 77 6.96 -9.87 9.05
CA ILE A 77 7.26 -11.22 8.53
C ILE A 77 8.72 -11.58 8.78
N MET A 78 9.66 -10.65 8.60
CA MET A 78 11.08 -10.89 8.90
C MET A 78 11.34 -11.10 10.39
N VAL A 79 10.73 -10.29 11.25
CA VAL A 79 10.86 -10.45 12.71
C VAL A 79 10.26 -11.79 13.14
N TYR A 80 9.11 -12.17 12.59
CA TYR A 80 8.47 -13.45 12.85
C TYR A 80 9.31 -14.63 12.40
N SER A 81 9.90 -14.57 11.19
CA SER A 81 10.72 -15.65 10.67
C SER A 81 12.02 -15.80 11.47
N LEU A 82 12.64 -14.69 11.88
CA LEU A 82 13.81 -14.69 12.76
C LEU A 82 13.47 -15.27 14.15
N ALA A 83 12.33 -14.91 14.72
CA ALA A 83 11.92 -15.38 16.04
C ALA A 83 11.65 -16.89 16.10
N ILE A 84 11.16 -17.49 15.02
CA ILE A 84 10.79 -18.92 14.99
C ILE A 84 11.93 -19.79 14.47
N PHE A 85 12.60 -19.35 13.41
CA PHE A 85 13.57 -20.17 12.66
C PHE A 85 15.01 -19.68 12.80
N GLY A 86 15.25 -18.64 13.61
CA GLY A 86 16.60 -18.06 13.79
C GLY A 86 17.16 -17.47 12.50
N GLU A 87 18.49 -17.44 12.38
CA GLU A 87 19.18 -16.91 11.20
C GLU A 87 18.88 -17.71 9.92
N SER A 88 18.62 -19.02 10.06
CA SER A 88 18.17 -19.89 8.96
C SER A 88 16.80 -19.47 8.41
N GLY A 89 16.00 -18.78 9.23
CA GLY A 89 14.70 -18.20 8.87
C GLY A 89 14.74 -16.95 8.01
N LEU A 90 15.93 -16.50 7.58
CA LEU A 90 16.09 -15.34 6.69
C LEU A 90 16.48 -15.73 5.25
N ILE A 91 16.80 -17.01 5.04
CA ILE A 91 17.24 -17.57 3.77
C ILE A 91 16.33 -18.72 3.35
N ALA A 92 16.00 -18.80 2.08
CA ALA A 92 15.26 -19.89 1.48
C ALA A 92 16.13 -20.57 0.40
N PRO A 93 16.19 -21.91 0.32
CA PRO A 93 16.93 -22.59 -0.74
C PRO A 93 16.34 -22.25 -2.11
N SER A 94 17.21 -21.99 -3.10
CA SER A 94 16.81 -21.62 -4.46
C SER A 94 17.64 -22.34 -5.52
N ASN A 95 17.18 -22.29 -6.76
CA ASN A 95 17.78 -22.99 -7.91
C ASN A 95 18.76 -22.12 -8.69
N CYS A 96 19.31 -21.05 -8.10
CA CYS A 96 20.20 -20.08 -8.77
C CYS A 96 19.57 -19.46 -10.04
N SER A 97 18.25 -19.32 -10.07
CA SER A 97 17.52 -18.86 -11.25
C SER A 97 17.51 -17.34 -11.37
N LEU A 98 17.69 -16.62 -10.26
CA LEU A 98 17.63 -15.16 -10.22
C LEU A 98 19.05 -14.60 -10.16
N PRO A 99 19.32 -13.45 -10.81
CA PRO A 99 20.63 -12.83 -10.74
C PRO A 99 20.92 -12.28 -9.33
N PRO A 100 22.19 -12.17 -8.93
CA PRO A 100 22.57 -11.44 -7.72
C PRO A 100 22.06 -9.98 -7.81
N PRO A 101 21.56 -9.37 -6.71
CA PRO A 101 21.68 -9.79 -5.30
C PRO A 101 20.48 -10.61 -4.78
N ILE A 102 19.63 -11.16 -5.65
CA ILE A 102 18.40 -11.85 -5.24
C ILE A 102 18.71 -13.27 -4.77
N ASP A 103 19.41 -14.04 -5.60
CA ASP A 103 20.03 -15.31 -5.20
C ASP A 103 21.51 -15.07 -4.88
N VAL A 104 21.95 -15.69 -3.79
CA VAL A 104 23.35 -15.72 -3.38
C VAL A 104 23.81 -17.15 -3.36
N GLU A 105 24.91 -17.42 -4.05
CA GLU A 105 25.58 -18.71 -4.04
C GLU A 105 26.50 -18.78 -2.83
N ILE A 106 26.26 -19.75 -1.94
CA ILE A 106 27.10 -20.01 -0.79
C ILE A 106 27.74 -21.37 -1.00
N ASN A 107 29.07 -21.39 -1.11
CA ASN A 107 29.83 -22.60 -1.35
C ASN A 107 30.14 -23.27 0.00
N ILE A 108 29.42 -24.33 0.35
CA ILE A 108 29.58 -25.03 1.63
C ILE A 108 30.09 -26.44 1.32
N SER A 109 31.29 -26.76 1.81
CA SER A 109 31.87 -28.11 1.76
C SER A 109 31.88 -28.78 0.36
N GLY A 110 32.24 -28.04 -0.68
CA GLY A 110 32.41 -28.58 -2.04
C GLY A 110 31.14 -28.70 -2.87
N GLY A 111 30.00 -28.20 -2.37
CA GLY A 111 28.77 -28.02 -3.14
C GLY A 111 28.30 -26.57 -3.10
N ALA A 112 28.13 -25.98 -4.28
CA ALA A 112 27.47 -24.69 -4.42
C ALA A 112 25.96 -24.85 -4.16
N ARG A 113 25.42 -24.16 -3.15
CA ARG A 113 23.97 -24.06 -2.92
C ARG A 113 23.56 -22.59 -3.00
N CYS A 114 22.47 -22.34 -3.71
CA CYS A 114 21.90 -21.00 -3.81
C CYS A 114 20.81 -20.78 -2.78
N TYR A 115 20.78 -19.56 -2.27
CA TYR A 115 19.80 -19.10 -1.29
C TYR A 115 19.22 -17.77 -1.74
N THR A 116 17.90 -17.63 -1.63
CA THR A 116 17.19 -16.36 -1.78
C THR A 116 16.92 -15.76 -0.41
N TYR A 117 17.16 -14.46 -0.23
CA TYR A 117 16.71 -13.77 0.97
C TYR A 117 15.18 -13.67 1.01
N ILE A 118 14.60 -13.94 2.18
CA ILE A 118 13.14 -13.90 2.37
C ILE A 118 12.55 -12.51 2.06
N ILE A 119 13.32 -11.43 2.22
CA ILE A 119 12.88 -10.08 1.85
C ILE A 119 12.42 -9.99 0.38
N TRP A 120 13.14 -10.66 -0.54
CA TRP A 120 12.80 -10.68 -1.96
C TRP A 120 11.56 -11.52 -2.22
N VAL A 121 11.45 -12.68 -1.56
CA VAL A 121 10.27 -13.55 -1.66
C VAL A 121 9.01 -12.81 -1.23
N VAL A 122 9.07 -12.10 -0.09
CA VAL A 122 7.93 -11.31 0.41
C VAL A 122 7.64 -10.13 -0.50
N PHE A 123 8.66 -9.47 -1.04
CA PHE A 123 8.49 -8.36 -1.98
C PHE A 123 7.77 -8.80 -3.27
N PHE A 124 8.19 -9.90 -3.90
CA PHE A 124 7.52 -10.42 -5.09
C PHE A 124 6.09 -10.89 -4.80
N ALA A 125 5.88 -11.55 -3.65
CA ALA A 125 4.54 -11.93 -3.21
C ALA A 125 3.64 -10.70 -3.02
N TYR A 126 4.18 -9.62 -2.47
CA TYR A 126 3.46 -8.35 -2.35
C TYR A 126 3.10 -7.78 -3.72
N LEU A 127 4.05 -7.72 -4.67
CA LEU A 127 3.78 -7.22 -6.03
C LEU A 127 2.66 -7.99 -6.72
N MET A 128 2.62 -9.32 -6.57
CA MET A 128 1.52 -10.13 -7.12
C MET A 128 0.16 -9.83 -6.48
N VAL A 129 0.12 -9.57 -5.17
CA VAL A 129 -1.13 -9.32 -4.43
C VAL A 129 -1.53 -7.84 -4.47
N MET A 130 -0.62 -6.93 -4.84
CA MET A 130 -0.83 -5.48 -4.83
C MET A 130 -2.08 -5.03 -5.62
N PRO A 131 -2.38 -5.54 -6.83
CA PRO A 131 -3.60 -5.15 -7.55
C PRO A 131 -4.86 -5.54 -6.78
N LEU A 132 -4.86 -6.73 -6.18
CA LEU A 132 -5.97 -7.23 -5.38
C LEU A 132 -6.13 -6.44 -4.08
N TYR A 133 -5.01 -6.09 -3.42
CA TYR A 133 -4.99 -5.24 -2.23
C TYR A 133 -5.53 -3.84 -2.53
N ASN A 134 -5.12 -3.20 -3.63
CA ASN A 134 -5.60 -1.87 -4.01
C ASN A 134 -7.11 -1.86 -4.30
N ARG A 135 -7.60 -2.93 -4.93
CA ARG A 135 -9.02 -3.11 -5.20
C ARG A 135 -9.82 -3.33 -3.92
N ILE A 136 -9.35 -4.18 -3.00
CA ILE A 136 -10.03 -4.46 -1.74
C ILE A 136 -9.97 -3.26 -0.79
N SER A 137 -8.83 -2.57 -0.71
CA SER A 137 -8.65 -1.37 0.13
C SER A 137 -9.40 -0.15 -0.41
N GLY A 138 -9.86 -0.18 -1.67
CA GLY A 138 -10.60 0.89 -2.32
C GLY A 138 -9.71 2.04 -2.80
N VAL A 139 -8.40 1.83 -2.92
CA VAL A 139 -7.44 2.81 -3.46
C VAL A 139 -7.70 3.08 -4.95
N ASP A 140 -8.11 2.06 -5.70
CA ASP A 140 -8.44 2.22 -7.11
C ASP A 140 -9.60 3.20 -7.33
N LEU A 141 -10.55 3.26 -6.39
CA LEU A 141 -11.65 4.23 -6.43
C LEU A 141 -11.14 5.67 -6.31
N LEU A 142 -10.09 5.89 -5.51
CA LEU A 142 -9.46 7.19 -5.35
C LEU A 142 -8.62 7.57 -6.59
N ARG A 143 -7.96 6.60 -7.22
CA ARG A 143 -7.25 6.82 -8.50
C ARG A 143 -8.20 7.25 -9.62
N GLY A 144 -9.36 6.60 -9.74
CA GLY A 144 -10.36 6.95 -10.75
C GLY A 144 -10.96 8.37 -10.62
N LEU A 145 -10.89 9.00 -9.44
CA LEU A 145 -11.23 10.42 -9.28
C LEU A 145 -10.21 11.36 -9.93
N GLY A 146 -8.94 10.95 -9.97
CA GLY A 146 -7.87 11.73 -10.59
C GLY A 146 -7.90 11.69 -12.11
N GLU A 147 -8.33 10.56 -12.70
CA GLU A 147 -8.38 10.35 -14.15
C GLU A 147 -9.62 10.95 -14.83
N ARG A 148 -10.70 11.22 -14.08
CA ARG A 148 -11.95 11.83 -14.63
C ARG A 148 -11.88 13.35 -14.76
N ARG A 149 -10.69 13.94 -14.70
CA ARG A 149 -10.46 15.38 -14.72
C ARG A 149 -9.61 15.76 -15.91
#